data_AF-Q3SHV6-F1
#
_entry.id   AF-Q3SHV6-F1
#
_cell.length_a   1.000
_cell.length_b   1.000
_cell.length_c   1.000
_cell.angle_alpha   90.00
_cell.angle_beta   90.00
_cell.angle_gamma   90.00
#
_symmetry.space_group_name_H-M   'P 1'
#
loop_
_entity.id
_entity.type
_entity.pdbx_description
1 polymer ?
#
loop_
_entity_poly.entity_id
_entity_poly.type
_entity_poly.pdbx_seq_one_letter_code
_entity_poly.pdbx_strand_id
1 'polypeptide(L)'
;MTTTGKPAFPTTTAHTVRLRLFQATRRPQMRSSTIETSWGRVRVTGRLGQAHADVFEAICYERIRKGEMADGRIKLLVDPAAVRRRARITSGTQFEAILQDLRMADIEILAPARLACAGHLIDHIDKAQRSDGSYVTRANPLGGDRHLWRVEIGKAFCRLVESDIWVGHDPGTISLLQHGISQAVARHALTHKTEPQGGWLLDGLIRAVAGEVAGDALWNKRRELRADTDRLAEIGIVIDGDRVHSNHQGTPVAKAREPVAKAREPVAKARRPVAKA
;
A
#
# COMPACT_ATOMS: atom_id res chain seq x y z
N MET A 1 14.10 11.89 19.73
CA MET A 1 14.11 12.80 18.56
C MET A 1 13.39 12.11 17.41
N THR A 2 12.14 12.51 17.20
CA THR A 2 11.20 11.99 16.20
C THR A 2 11.49 12.61 14.83
N THR A 3 12.17 11.87 13.96
CA THR A 3 12.22 12.21 12.53
C THR A 3 10.92 11.78 11.87
N THR A 4 9.92 12.67 11.95
CA THR A 4 8.83 12.77 10.96
C THR A 4 9.45 12.89 9.57
N GLY A 5 9.31 11.85 8.72
CA GLY A 5 10.01 11.81 7.42
C GLY A 5 9.33 10.96 6.34
N LYS A 6 8.54 11.65 5.50
CA LYS A 6 7.86 11.28 4.23
C LYS A 6 6.54 10.48 4.31
N PRO A 7 5.51 10.95 3.57
CA PRO A 7 5.26 10.34 2.25
C PRO A 7 5.03 11.36 1.11
N ALA A 8 5.95 11.41 0.14
CA ALA A 8 5.69 11.96 -1.21
C ALA A 8 5.12 10.91 -2.20
N PHE A 9 4.66 9.78 -1.66
CA PHE A 9 4.09 8.60 -2.33
C PHE A 9 3.52 7.69 -1.22
N PRO A 10 2.34 7.07 -1.38
CA PRO A 10 1.72 6.27 -0.33
C PRO A 10 2.54 5.02 0.03
N THR A 11 2.46 4.58 1.29
CA THR A 11 2.89 3.23 1.70
C THR A 11 1.92 2.20 1.12
N THR A 12 0.62 2.52 1.16
CA THR A 12 -0.47 1.72 0.60
C THR A 12 -1.65 2.62 0.25
N THR A 13 -2.67 2.08 -0.40
CA THR A 13 -3.94 2.79 -0.60
C THR A 13 -5.08 2.11 0.15
N ALA A 14 -6.16 2.85 0.42
CA ALA A 14 -7.31 2.30 1.14
C ALA A 14 -7.91 1.07 0.44
N HIS A 15 -8.05 1.07 -0.89
CA HIS A 15 -8.62 -0.04 -1.66
C HIS A 15 -7.71 -1.25 -1.73
N THR A 16 -6.38 -1.11 -1.66
CA THR A 16 -5.47 -2.28 -1.56
C THR A 16 -5.85 -3.16 -0.37
N VAL A 17 -6.24 -2.54 0.75
CA VAL A 17 -6.65 -3.23 1.98
C VAL A 17 -8.14 -3.59 1.93
N ARG A 18 -8.99 -2.61 1.61
CA ARG A 18 -10.46 -2.74 1.68
C ARG A 18 -11.04 -3.67 0.63
N LEU A 19 -10.41 -3.81 -0.53
CA LEU A 19 -10.76 -4.82 -1.54
C LEU A 19 -10.15 -6.19 -1.25
N ARG A 20 -9.43 -6.35 -0.12
CA ARG A 20 -8.83 -7.60 0.34
C ARG A 20 -7.89 -8.23 -0.70
N LEU A 21 -7.03 -7.42 -1.33
CA LEU A 21 -6.05 -7.91 -2.32
C LEU A 21 -5.09 -8.95 -1.73
N PHE A 22 -4.81 -8.84 -0.44
CA PHE A 22 -4.05 -9.81 0.34
C PHE A 22 -4.97 -10.59 1.27
N GLN A 23 -4.80 -11.91 1.34
CA GLN A 23 -5.51 -12.76 2.29
C GLN A 23 -5.12 -12.39 3.73
N ALA A 24 -6.06 -12.49 4.67
CA ALA A 24 -5.83 -12.25 6.11
C ALA A 24 -5.10 -13.43 6.78
N THR A 25 -3.95 -13.82 6.22
CA THR A 25 -3.06 -14.91 6.68
C THR A 25 -1.63 -14.61 6.26
N ARG A 26 -0.65 -15.12 7.02
CA ARG A 26 0.78 -15.12 6.63
C ARG A 26 1.14 -16.31 5.74
N ARG A 27 0.25 -17.30 5.60
CA ARG A 27 0.42 -18.50 4.77
C ARG A 27 -0.66 -18.56 3.69
N PRO A 28 -0.59 -17.68 2.69
CA PRO A 28 -1.61 -17.62 1.64
C PRO A 28 -1.58 -18.84 0.75
N GLN A 29 -2.75 -19.18 0.21
CA GLN A 29 -2.89 -20.17 -0.85
C GLN A 29 -3.02 -19.48 -2.21
N MET A 30 -2.77 -20.22 -3.30
CA MET A 30 -3.13 -19.75 -4.63
C MET A 30 -4.65 -19.58 -4.68
N ARG A 31 -5.12 -18.44 -5.18
CA ARG A 31 -6.54 -18.20 -5.43
C ARG A 31 -6.74 -17.60 -6.81
N SER A 32 -7.89 -17.90 -7.41
CA SER A 32 -8.45 -17.17 -8.53
C SER A 32 -9.92 -16.96 -8.19
N SER A 33 -10.23 -15.81 -7.58
CA SER A 33 -11.57 -15.54 -7.10
C SER A 33 -11.95 -14.07 -7.20
N THR A 34 -13.25 -13.85 -7.41
CA THR A 34 -13.86 -12.53 -7.31
C THR A 34 -14.22 -12.26 -5.86
N ILE A 35 -13.79 -11.11 -5.36
CA ILE A 35 -14.02 -10.62 -4.02
C ILE A 35 -14.93 -9.41 -4.13
N GLU A 36 -16.04 -9.45 -3.40
CA GLU A 36 -16.99 -8.34 -3.33
C GLU A 36 -17.01 -7.76 -1.92
N THR A 37 -16.97 -6.44 -1.82
CA THR A 37 -17.00 -5.68 -0.57
C THR A 37 -17.84 -4.44 -0.75
N SER A 38 -18.15 -3.74 0.33
CA SER A 38 -18.81 -2.42 0.27
C SER A 38 -17.99 -1.36 -0.49
N TRP A 39 -16.69 -1.59 -0.73
CA TRP A 39 -15.82 -0.66 -1.45
C TRP A 39 -15.64 -0.99 -2.93
N GLY A 40 -16.17 -2.13 -3.38
CA GLY A 40 -16.08 -2.55 -4.76
C GLY A 40 -15.84 -4.04 -4.93
N ARG A 41 -15.54 -4.40 -6.18
CA ARG A 41 -15.41 -5.79 -6.62
C ARG A 41 -14.10 -5.95 -7.38
N VAL A 42 -13.31 -6.94 -7.00
CA VAL A 42 -12.00 -7.22 -7.58
C VAL A 42 -11.85 -8.71 -7.84
N ARG A 43 -11.21 -9.08 -8.94
CA ARG A 43 -10.73 -10.44 -9.17
C ARG A 43 -9.24 -10.48 -8.88
N VAL A 44 -8.82 -11.45 -8.07
CA VAL A 44 -7.43 -11.67 -7.71
C VAL A 44 -7.04 -13.08 -8.14
N THR A 45 -6.03 -13.16 -8.99
CA THR A 45 -5.37 -14.42 -9.36
C THR A 45 -3.94 -14.39 -8.86
N GLY A 46 -3.63 -15.19 -7.84
CA GLY A 46 -2.30 -15.22 -7.25
C GLY A 46 -2.27 -15.73 -5.81
N ARG A 47 -1.05 -15.86 -5.27
CA ARG A 47 -0.79 -16.25 -3.88
C ARG A 47 -0.36 -15.03 -3.07
N LEU A 48 -1.35 -14.24 -2.63
CA LEU A 48 -1.09 -13.00 -1.89
C LEU A 48 -1.61 -13.08 -0.46
N GLY A 49 -0.73 -12.92 0.53
CA GLY A 49 -1.03 -12.87 1.95
C GLY A 49 -0.38 -11.67 2.63
N GLN A 50 -0.46 -11.60 3.96
CA GLN A 50 0.04 -10.43 4.69
C GLN A 50 1.56 -10.28 4.66
N ALA A 51 2.33 -11.37 4.52
CA ALA A 51 3.77 -11.26 4.31
C ALA A 51 4.11 -10.59 2.97
N HIS A 52 3.29 -10.81 1.93
CA HIS A 52 3.40 -10.11 0.66
C HIS A 52 3.04 -8.63 0.79
N ALA A 53 2.01 -8.31 1.58
CA ALA A 53 1.67 -6.92 1.91
C ALA A 53 2.83 -6.23 2.66
N ASP A 54 3.45 -6.90 3.64
CA ASP A 54 4.61 -6.39 4.38
C ASP A 54 5.76 -6.01 3.43
N VAL A 55 6.09 -6.88 2.47
CA VAL A 55 7.13 -6.62 1.46
C VAL A 55 6.74 -5.50 0.49
N PHE A 56 5.52 -5.54 -0.03
CA PHE A 56 5.04 -4.54 -0.99
C PHE A 56 4.98 -3.13 -0.37
N GLU A 57 4.47 -3.00 0.85
CA GLU A 57 4.44 -1.75 1.58
C GLU A 57 5.85 -1.29 1.94
N ALA A 58 6.76 -2.19 2.32
CA ALA A 58 8.16 -1.87 2.56
C ALA A 58 8.86 -1.33 1.31
N ILE A 59 8.58 -1.87 0.11
CA ILE A 59 9.07 -1.32 -1.17
C ILE A 59 8.62 0.13 -1.35
N CYS A 60 7.34 0.42 -1.09
CA CYS A 60 6.78 1.76 -1.24
C CYS A 60 7.35 2.73 -0.20
N TYR A 61 7.50 2.27 1.04
CA TYR A 61 7.99 3.06 2.16
C TYR A 61 9.50 3.38 2.05
N GLU A 62 10.34 2.37 1.81
CA GLU A 62 11.82 2.45 1.75
C GLU A 62 12.33 3.05 0.42
N ARG A 63 11.45 3.60 -0.42
CA ARG A 63 11.84 4.22 -1.67
C ARG A 63 12.87 5.33 -1.44
N ILE A 64 13.94 5.29 -2.21
CA ILE A 64 14.97 6.33 -2.24
C ILE A 64 14.53 7.44 -3.19
N ARG A 65 14.04 7.06 -4.37
CA ARG A 65 13.58 7.98 -5.42
C ARG A 65 12.34 7.41 -6.13
N LYS A 66 11.40 8.28 -6.46
CA LYS A 66 10.27 8.01 -7.37
C LYS A 66 10.61 8.62 -8.73
N GLY A 67 10.30 7.91 -9.80
CA GLY A 67 10.24 8.44 -11.16
C GLY A 67 8.97 7.96 -11.85
N GLU A 68 8.71 8.53 -13.02
CA GLU A 68 7.61 8.13 -13.89
C GLU A 68 8.18 7.56 -15.19
N MET A 69 7.44 6.63 -15.78
CA MET A 69 7.71 6.01 -17.07
C MET A 69 6.92 6.74 -18.15
N ALA A 70 7.30 6.53 -19.42
CA ALA A 70 6.66 7.21 -20.55
C ALA A 70 5.16 6.88 -20.68
N ASP A 71 4.74 5.72 -20.18
CA ASP A 71 3.35 5.25 -20.16
C ASP A 71 2.57 5.67 -18.90
N GLY A 72 3.15 6.54 -18.06
CA GLY A 72 2.56 7.01 -16.82
C GLY A 72 2.70 6.06 -15.62
N ARG A 73 3.33 4.89 -15.79
CA ARG A 73 3.63 4.00 -14.64
C ARG A 73 4.71 4.59 -13.75
N ILE A 74 4.72 4.14 -12.51
CA ILE A 74 5.66 4.60 -11.48
C ILE A 74 6.83 3.63 -11.40
N LYS A 75 8.06 4.17 -11.32
CA LYS A 75 9.26 3.40 -10.99
C LYS A 75 9.89 3.91 -9.71
N LEU A 76 10.35 3.00 -8.87
CA LEU A 76 10.97 3.28 -7.58
C LEU A 76 12.42 2.80 -7.58
N LEU A 77 13.35 3.63 -7.10
CA LEU A 77 14.69 3.20 -6.71
C LEU A 77 14.64 2.79 -5.24
N VAL A 78 15.01 1.55 -4.92
CA VAL A 78 14.84 0.97 -3.58
C VAL A 78 16.08 0.15 -3.18
N ASP A 79 16.41 0.16 -1.89
CA ASP A 79 17.45 -0.72 -1.33
C ASP A 79 16.83 -2.06 -0.87
N PRO A 80 17.13 -3.20 -1.53
CA PRO A 80 16.54 -4.48 -1.16
C PRO A 80 16.84 -4.91 0.28
N ALA A 81 18.00 -4.53 0.82
CA ALA A 81 18.34 -4.85 2.21
C ALA A 81 17.46 -4.07 3.19
N ALA A 82 17.06 -2.84 2.85
CA ALA A 82 16.15 -2.03 3.66
C ALA A 82 14.73 -2.62 3.63
N VAL A 83 14.22 -2.97 2.45
CA VAL A 83 12.91 -3.64 2.27
C VAL A 83 12.84 -4.91 3.09
N ARG A 84 13.85 -5.79 2.95
CA ARG A 84 13.90 -7.08 3.63
C ARG A 84 13.94 -6.92 5.15
N ARG A 85 14.70 -5.94 5.65
CA ARG A 85 14.75 -5.60 7.08
C ARG A 85 13.40 -5.10 7.58
N ARG A 86 12.77 -4.16 6.87
CA ARG A 86 11.48 -3.57 7.25
C ARG A 86 10.34 -4.60 7.24
N ALA A 87 10.31 -5.48 6.25
CA ALA A 87 9.35 -6.59 6.15
C ALA A 87 9.70 -7.78 7.07
N ARG A 88 10.82 -7.72 7.81
CA ARG A 88 11.32 -8.75 8.73
C ARG A 88 11.48 -10.13 8.10
N ILE A 89 11.90 -10.17 6.84
CA ILE A 89 12.17 -11.43 6.13
C ILE A 89 13.65 -11.77 6.30
N THR A 90 13.96 -12.81 7.09
CA THR A 90 15.35 -13.23 7.34
C THR A 90 15.87 -14.25 6.35
N SER A 91 14.98 -14.95 5.62
CA SER A 91 15.35 -15.93 4.60
C SER A 91 15.42 -15.30 3.21
N GLY A 92 16.52 -15.54 2.48
CA GLY A 92 16.67 -15.05 1.11
C GLY A 92 15.71 -15.75 0.15
N THR A 93 15.57 -17.07 0.29
CA THR A 93 14.68 -17.88 -0.54
C THR A 93 13.20 -17.49 -0.35
N GLN A 94 12.79 -17.23 0.91
CA GLN A 94 11.45 -16.74 1.19
C GLN A 94 11.20 -15.37 0.58
N PHE A 95 12.19 -14.47 0.64
CA PHE A 95 12.07 -13.13 0.08
C PHE A 95 11.87 -13.19 -1.44
N GLU A 96 12.68 -13.98 -2.14
CA GLU A 96 12.54 -14.18 -3.58
C GLU A 96 11.20 -14.81 -3.97
N ALA A 97 10.72 -15.79 -3.21
CA ALA A 97 9.41 -16.40 -3.44
C ALA A 97 8.26 -15.38 -3.29
N ILE A 98 8.32 -14.50 -2.28
CA ILE A 98 7.34 -13.42 -2.10
C ILE A 98 7.39 -12.43 -3.27
N LEU A 99 8.59 -12.06 -3.74
CA LEU A 99 8.75 -11.13 -4.88
C LEU A 99 8.27 -11.75 -6.19
N GLN A 100 8.45 -13.06 -6.36
CA GLN A 100 7.87 -13.79 -7.48
C GLN A 100 6.34 -13.78 -7.42
N ASP A 101 5.75 -14.14 -6.28
CA ASP A 101 4.29 -14.10 -6.09
C ASP A 101 3.71 -12.68 -6.33
N LEU A 102 4.40 -11.63 -5.88
CA LEU A 102 3.99 -10.23 -6.10
C LEU A 102 4.02 -9.82 -7.58
N ARG A 103 4.96 -10.35 -8.36
CA ARG A 103 5.07 -10.10 -9.82
C ARG A 103 4.07 -10.91 -10.63
N MET A 104 3.74 -12.12 -10.17
CA MET A 104 2.82 -13.02 -10.87
C MET A 104 1.35 -12.73 -10.57
N ALA A 105 1.04 -11.99 -9.51
CA ALA A 105 -0.34 -11.73 -9.12
C ALA A 105 -1.03 -10.77 -10.09
N ASP A 106 -2.10 -11.27 -10.72
CA ASP A 106 -2.98 -10.50 -11.59
C ASP A 106 -4.17 -9.96 -10.79
N ILE A 107 -4.42 -8.66 -10.93
CA ILE A 107 -5.46 -7.92 -10.22
C ILE A 107 -6.35 -7.22 -11.24
N GLU A 108 -7.62 -7.55 -11.21
CA GLU A 108 -8.64 -6.93 -12.03
C GLU A 108 -9.67 -6.25 -11.16
N ILE A 109 -9.61 -4.92 -11.08
CA ILE A 109 -10.61 -4.11 -10.40
C ILE A 109 -11.81 -4.01 -11.33
N LEU A 110 -12.93 -4.61 -10.92
CA LEU A 110 -14.18 -4.65 -11.71
C LEU A 110 -15.11 -3.49 -11.34
N ALA A 111 -15.09 -3.08 -10.07
CA ALA A 111 -15.88 -1.97 -9.56
C ALA A 111 -15.16 -1.26 -8.39
N PRO A 112 -15.35 0.06 -8.21
CA PRO A 112 -16.17 0.96 -9.03
C PRO A 112 -15.53 1.25 -10.41
N ALA A 113 -16.35 1.60 -11.42
CA ALA A 113 -15.89 1.79 -12.80
C ALA A 113 -14.72 2.81 -12.94
N ARG A 114 -14.70 3.86 -12.10
CA ARG A 114 -13.60 4.85 -12.05
C ARG A 114 -12.24 4.27 -11.67
N LEU A 115 -12.21 3.11 -10.99
CA LEU A 115 -11.01 2.38 -10.62
C LEU A 115 -10.78 1.15 -11.50
N ALA A 116 -11.66 0.90 -12.49
CA ALA A 116 -11.61 -0.33 -13.26
C ALA A 116 -10.31 -0.41 -14.08
N CYS A 117 -9.57 -1.50 -13.88
CA CYS A 117 -8.35 -1.80 -14.59
C CYS A 117 -7.92 -3.24 -14.33
N ALA A 118 -7.16 -3.81 -15.26
CA ALA A 118 -6.42 -5.06 -15.08
C ALA A 118 -4.91 -4.79 -15.08
N GLY A 119 -4.17 -5.57 -14.29
CA GLY A 119 -2.71 -5.59 -14.26
C GLY A 119 -2.17 -6.06 -12.92
N HIS A 120 -0.87 -5.89 -12.71
CA HIS A 120 -0.20 -6.40 -11.51
C HIS A 120 -0.05 -5.33 -10.43
N LEU A 121 0.43 -5.76 -9.25
CA LEU A 121 0.93 -4.85 -8.22
C LEU A 121 2.36 -4.39 -8.52
N ILE A 122 3.20 -5.30 -9.00
CA ILE A 122 4.58 -5.07 -9.46
C ILE A 122 4.71 -5.74 -10.82
N ASP A 123 5.20 -5.02 -11.83
CA ASP A 123 5.48 -5.61 -13.14
C ASP A 123 6.92 -6.14 -13.19
N HIS A 124 7.91 -5.33 -12.79
CA HIS A 124 9.33 -5.67 -12.90
C HIS A 124 10.15 -5.26 -11.68
N ILE A 125 11.20 -6.02 -11.40
CA ILE A 125 12.23 -5.72 -10.40
C ILE A 125 13.58 -6.06 -11.04
N ASP A 126 14.37 -5.02 -11.29
CA ASP A 126 15.70 -5.15 -11.90
C ASP A 126 16.76 -4.50 -11.03
N LYS A 127 18.02 -4.89 -11.24
CA LYS A 127 19.15 -4.11 -10.71
C LYS A 127 19.12 -2.73 -11.36
N ALA A 128 19.12 -1.68 -10.56
CA ALA A 128 19.11 -0.31 -11.06
C ALA A 128 20.42 0.00 -11.80
N GLN A 129 20.30 0.62 -12.98
CA GLN A 129 21.42 1.08 -13.79
C GLN A 129 21.33 2.58 -14.05
N ARG A 130 22.49 3.22 -14.22
CA ARG A 130 22.61 4.61 -14.71
C ARG A 130 22.54 4.64 -16.24
N SER A 131 22.51 5.84 -16.81
CA SER A 131 22.48 6.05 -18.26
C SER A 131 23.71 5.48 -18.99
N ASP A 132 24.84 5.35 -18.30
CA ASP A 132 26.08 4.76 -18.82
C ASP A 132 26.12 3.22 -18.71
N GLY A 133 25.05 2.59 -18.23
CA GLY A 133 24.96 1.14 -18.01
C GLY A 133 25.56 0.64 -16.69
N SER A 134 26.21 1.50 -15.91
CA SER A 134 26.77 1.12 -14.60
C SER A 134 25.65 0.84 -13.58
N TYR A 135 25.86 -0.14 -12.70
CA TYR A 135 24.89 -0.42 -11.64
C TYR A 135 24.88 0.67 -10.56
N VAL A 136 23.70 0.96 -10.03
CA VAL A 136 23.53 1.78 -8.84
C VAL A 136 23.72 0.87 -7.61
N THR A 137 24.72 1.17 -6.80
CA THR A 137 25.11 0.36 -5.65
C THR A 137 25.07 1.15 -4.34
N ARG A 138 25.18 0.42 -3.24
CA ARG A 138 25.41 0.94 -1.90
C ARG A 138 26.36 0.00 -1.15
N ALA A 139 27.24 0.56 -0.32
CA ALA A 139 28.19 -0.22 0.47
C ALA A 139 27.49 -1.28 1.32
N ASN A 140 27.89 -2.54 1.17
CA ASN A 140 27.41 -3.68 1.93
C ASN A 140 28.18 -3.78 3.26
N PRO A 141 27.51 -3.78 4.42
CA PRO A 141 28.18 -3.92 5.72
C PRO A 141 29.00 -5.22 5.86
N LEU A 142 28.69 -6.24 5.07
CA LEU A 142 29.41 -7.52 5.04
C LEU A 142 30.57 -7.54 4.04
N GLY A 143 30.89 -6.41 3.41
CA GLY A 143 31.93 -6.27 2.40
C GLY A 143 31.39 -6.14 0.97
N GLY A 144 32.10 -5.35 0.16
CA GLY A 144 31.73 -5.04 -1.23
C GLY A 144 30.51 -4.13 -1.36
N ASP A 145 29.90 -4.15 -2.54
CA ASP A 145 28.74 -3.35 -2.89
C ASP A 145 27.51 -4.23 -3.11
N ARG A 146 26.35 -3.76 -2.67
CA ARG A 146 25.06 -4.36 -3.05
C ARG A 146 24.35 -3.50 -4.08
N HIS A 147 23.66 -4.15 -5.02
CA HIS A 147 22.86 -3.46 -6.01
C HIS A 147 21.57 -2.93 -5.41
N LEU A 148 21.21 -1.70 -5.80
CA LEU A 148 19.86 -1.18 -5.58
C LEU A 148 18.92 -1.70 -6.69
N TRP A 149 17.63 -1.67 -6.41
CA TRP A 149 16.59 -2.10 -7.34
C TRP A 149 15.89 -0.92 -8.01
N ARG A 150 15.58 -1.10 -9.30
CA ARG A 150 14.50 -0.41 -9.98
C ARG A 150 13.28 -1.31 -9.89
N VAL A 151 12.25 -0.86 -9.19
CA VAL A 151 10.95 -1.54 -9.11
C VAL A 151 9.95 -0.80 -9.98
N GLU A 152 9.36 -1.48 -10.93
CA GLU A 152 8.26 -0.96 -11.75
C GLU A 152 6.92 -1.36 -11.14
N ILE A 153 6.16 -0.35 -10.73
CA ILE A 153 4.85 -0.54 -10.12
C ILE A 153 3.85 -0.91 -11.20
N GLY A 154 3.09 -1.96 -10.95
CA GLY A 154 2.09 -2.45 -11.88
C GLY A 154 0.91 -1.50 -12.06
N LYS A 155 0.26 -1.60 -13.21
CA LYS A 155 -0.81 -0.68 -13.62
C LYS A 155 -2.00 -0.66 -12.65
N ALA A 156 -2.34 -1.79 -12.04
CA ALA A 156 -3.43 -1.87 -11.07
C ALA A 156 -3.14 -1.02 -9.83
N PHE A 157 -1.92 -1.09 -9.29
CA PHE A 157 -1.56 -0.23 -8.16
C PHE A 157 -1.37 1.23 -8.57
N CYS A 158 -0.80 1.52 -9.75
CA CYS A 158 -0.72 2.89 -10.25
C CYS A 158 -2.11 3.56 -10.32
N ARG A 159 -3.14 2.83 -10.80
CA ARG A 159 -4.52 3.32 -10.83
C ARG A 159 -5.05 3.64 -9.43
N LEU A 160 -4.76 2.78 -8.45
CA LEU A 160 -5.13 3.04 -7.06
C LEU A 160 -4.41 4.28 -6.52
N VAL A 161 -3.10 4.41 -6.73
CA VAL A 161 -2.35 5.62 -6.32
C VAL A 161 -2.96 6.88 -6.95
N GLU A 162 -3.33 6.84 -8.23
CA GLU A 162 -3.91 8.01 -8.90
C GLU A 162 -5.29 8.39 -8.33
N SER A 163 -6.13 7.41 -7.96
CA SER A 163 -7.57 7.62 -7.79
C SER A 163 -8.13 7.27 -6.40
N ASP A 164 -7.26 6.93 -5.45
CA ASP A 164 -7.61 6.50 -4.10
C ASP A 164 -7.04 7.40 -2.98
N ILE A 165 -7.44 7.10 -1.74
CA ILE A 165 -6.92 7.67 -0.50
C ILE A 165 -5.54 7.08 -0.21
N TRP A 166 -4.56 7.97 -0.04
CA TRP A 166 -3.20 7.60 0.32
C TRP A 166 -3.09 7.36 1.81
N VAL A 167 -2.46 6.25 2.17
CA VAL A 167 -2.14 5.91 3.56
C VAL A 167 -0.63 5.87 3.70
N GLY A 168 -0.14 6.70 4.62
CA GLY A 168 1.27 6.76 4.99
C GLY A 168 1.44 6.27 6.42
N HIS A 169 2.03 5.10 6.57
CA HIS A 169 2.44 4.53 7.85
C HIS A 169 3.79 3.84 7.68
N ASP A 170 4.50 3.63 8.78
CA ASP A 170 5.65 2.73 8.81
C ASP A 170 5.14 1.28 8.78
N PRO A 171 5.37 0.51 7.70
CA PRO A 171 4.89 -0.88 7.63
C PRO A 171 5.67 -1.82 8.56
N GLY A 172 6.80 -1.37 9.11
CA GLY A 172 7.61 -2.15 10.04
C GLY A 172 6.91 -2.47 11.35
N THR A 173 6.00 -1.61 11.82
CA THR A 173 5.26 -1.88 13.07
C THR A 173 4.20 -2.97 12.85
N ILE A 174 3.52 -2.97 11.70
CA ILE A 174 2.56 -4.01 11.31
C ILE A 174 3.28 -5.34 11.05
N SER A 175 4.49 -5.33 10.48
CA SER A 175 5.27 -6.56 10.26
C SER A 175 5.75 -7.23 11.56
N LEU A 176 5.66 -6.54 12.71
CA LEU A 176 5.91 -7.13 14.04
C LEU A 176 4.78 -8.05 14.50
N LEU A 177 3.55 -7.86 14.03
CA LEU A 177 2.41 -8.67 14.45
C LEU A 177 2.59 -10.13 14.02
N GLN A 178 2.24 -11.06 14.92
CA GLN A 178 2.49 -12.49 14.72
C GLN A 178 1.50 -13.10 13.72
N HIS A 179 0.25 -12.62 13.76
CA HIS A 179 -0.83 -13.24 13.00
C HIS A 179 -1.27 -12.38 11.81
N GLY A 180 -1.54 -13.05 10.68
CA GLY A 180 -1.98 -12.38 9.46
C GLY A 180 -3.36 -11.72 9.63
N ILE A 181 -4.22 -12.24 10.51
CA ILE A 181 -5.49 -11.56 10.80
C ILE A 181 -5.25 -10.22 11.51
N SER A 182 -4.33 -10.17 12.47
CA SER A 182 -3.94 -8.94 13.18
C SER A 182 -3.39 -7.90 12.22
N GLN A 183 -2.51 -8.32 11.30
CA GLN A 183 -1.95 -7.45 10.27
C GLN A 183 -3.03 -6.87 9.34
N ALA A 184 -3.96 -7.70 8.89
CA ALA A 184 -5.04 -7.29 8.01
C ALA A 184 -5.99 -6.31 8.70
N VAL A 185 -6.37 -6.58 9.95
CA VAL A 185 -7.18 -5.69 10.78
C VAL A 185 -6.45 -4.37 11.03
N ALA A 186 -5.16 -4.41 11.33
CA ALA A 186 -4.37 -3.22 11.58
C ALA A 186 -4.35 -2.29 10.35
N ARG A 187 -4.04 -2.86 9.18
CA ARG A 187 -4.12 -2.14 7.91
C ARG A 187 -5.51 -1.57 7.66
N HIS A 188 -6.55 -2.34 7.95
CA HIS A 188 -7.93 -1.90 7.71
C HIS A 188 -8.29 -0.69 8.58
N ALA A 189 -8.02 -0.75 9.88
CA ALA A 189 -8.27 0.35 10.80
C ALA A 189 -7.51 1.61 10.40
N LEU A 190 -6.21 1.48 10.08
CA LEU A 190 -5.36 2.62 9.67
C LEU A 190 -5.80 3.29 8.36
N THR A 191 -6.58 2.62 7.52
CA THR A 191 -7.14 3.23 6.29
C THR A 191 -8.35 4.12 6.56
N HIS A 192 -8.92 4.08 7.77
CA HIS A 192 -10.07 4.88 8.16
C HIS A 192 -9.63 6.19 8.81
N LYS A 193 -10.14 7.32 8.28
CA LYS A 193 -9.92 8.63 8.88
C LYS A 193 -10.75 8.83 10.16
N THR A 194 -11.94 8.26 10.19
CA THR A 194 -12.90 8.40 11.29
C THR A 194 -13.28 7.02 11.79
N GLU A 195 -13.14 6.83 13.09
CA GLU A 195 -13.67 5.67 13.80
C GLU A 195 -15.20 5.78 13.94
N PRO A 196 -15.94 4.65 13.83
CA PRO A 196 -17.37 4.61 14.17
C PRO A 196 -17.62 5.00 15.63
N GLN A 197 -18.80 5.54 15.93
CA GLN A 197 -19.19 5.83 17.30
C GLN A 197 -19.17 4.54 18.15
N GLY A 198 -18.35 4.53 19.20
CA GLY A 198 -18.18 3.37 20.09
C GLY A 198 -17.27 2.27 19.54
N GLY A 199 -16.47 2.55 18.51
CA GLY A 199 -15.50 1.61 17.94
C GLY A 199 -16.10 0.52 17.06
N TRP A 200 -15.23 -0.14 16.30
CA TRP A 200 -15.64 -1.27 15.47
C TRP A 200 -15.93 -2.49 16.32
N LEU A 201 -16.93 -3.29 15.94
CA LEU A 201 -17.06 -4.64 16.46
C LEU A 201 -15.87 -5.50 15.98
N LEU A 202 -15.24 -6.24 16.89
CA LEU A 202 -14.12 -7.13 16.60
C LEU A 202 -14.44 -8.10 15.46
N ASP A 203 -15.61 -8.75 15.57
CA ASP A 203 -16.15 -9.64 14.56
C ASP A 203 -16.41 -8.95 13.21
N GLY A 204 -16.87 -7.71 13.26
CA GLY A 204 -17.10 -6.90 12.07
C GLY A 204 -15.80 -6.64 11.31
N LEU A 205 -14.73 -6.28 12.02
CA LEU A 205 -13.40 -6.11 11.42
C LEU A 205 -12.83 -7.41 10.88
N ILE A 206 -12.98 -8.52 11.61
CA ILE A 206 -12.56 -9.83 11.14
C ILE A 206 -13.23 -10.16 9.81
N ARG A 207 -14.55 -10.00 9.71
CA ARG A 207 -15.30 -10.27 8.47
C ARG A 207 -14.96 -9.29 7.36
N ALA A 208 -14.71 -8.03 7.69
CA ALA A 208 -14.31 -7.02 6.70
C ALA A 208 -13.00 -7.37 5.98
N VAL A 209 -12.05 -8.03 6.66
CA VAL A 209 -10.75 -8.38 6.06
C VAL A 209 -10.63 -9.84 5.63
N ALA A 210 -11.34 -10.76 6.29
CA ALA A 210 -11.27 -12.19 6.01
C ALA A 210 -12.45 -12.72 5.18
N GLY A 211 -13.53 -11.95 5.03
CA GLY A 211 -14.79 -12.41 4.48
C GLY A 211 -15.68 -13.10 5.50
N GLU A 212 -16.77 -13.69 5.02
CA GLU A 212 -17.70 -14.43 5.88
C GLU A 212 -17.00 -15.60 6.55
N VAL A 213 -16.91 -15.53 7.88
CA VAL A 213 -16.30 -16.54 8.74
C VAL A 213 -17.18 -16.73 9.98
N ALA A 214 -17.31 -17.98 10.42
CA ALA A 214 -18.15 -18.38 11.55
C ALA A 214 -17.51 -19.55 12.32
N GLY A 215 -18.11 -19.91 13.46
CA GLY A 215 -17.68 -21.05 14.30
C GLY A 215 -16.21 -20.99 14.68
N ASP A 216 -15.53 -22.13 14.60
CA ASP A 216 -14.13 -22.29 14.99
C ASP A 216 -13.18 -21.38 14.19
N ALA A 217 -13.49 -21.10 12.93
CA ALA A 217 -12.67 -20.21 12.11
C ALA A 217 -12.68 -18.77 12.65
N LEU A 218 -13.85 -18.30 13.09
CA LEU A 218 -13.99 -16.99 13.71
C LEU A 218 -13.36 -16.97 15.11
N TRP A 219 -13.57 -18.01 15.90
CA TRP A 219 -12.96 -18.15 17.22
C TRP A 219 -11.42 -18.11 17.14
N ASN A 220 -10.84 -18.87 16.21
CA ASN A 220 -9.39 -18.88 15.98
C ASN A 220 -8.88 -17.47 15.62
N LYS A 221 -9.59 -16.75 14.74
CA LYS A 221 -9.22 -15.37 14.35
C LYS A 221 -9.28 -14.40 15.53
N ARG A 222 -10.28 -14.51 16.41
CA ARG A 222 -10.33 -13.71 17.65
C ARG A 222 -9.16 -14.02 18.57
N ARG A 223 -8.84 -15.31 18.75
CA ARG A 223 -7.71 -15.76 19.57
C ARG A 223 -6.39 -15.20 19.04
N GLU A 224 -6.16 -15.29 17.73
CA GLU A 224 -4.97 -14.75 17.05
C GLU A 224 -4.88 -13.22 17.20
N LEU A 225 -5.98 -12.49 17.01
CA LEU A 225 -6.02 -11.03 17.23
C LEU A 225 -5.68 -10.67 18.67
N ARG A 226 -6.26 -11.37 19.65
CA ARG A 226 -6.03 -11.10 21.07
C ARG A 226 -4.59 -11.44 21.50
N ALA A 227 -3.95 -12.42 20.85
CA ALA A 227 -2.54 -12.72 21.08
C ALA A 227 -1.58 -11.59 20.65
N ASP A 228 -2.03 -10.69 19.77
CA ASP A 228 -1.26 -9.54 19.30
C ASP A 228 -1.68 -8.21 19.98
N THR A 229 -2.51 -8.24 21.03
CA THR A 229 -3.12 -7.02 21.66
C THR A 229 -2.09 -5.95 22.00
N ASP A 230 -0.99 -6.31 22.68
CA ASP A 230 0.02 -5.33 23.10
C ASP A 230 0.68 -4.65 21.91
N ARG A 231 1.01 -5.41 20.85
CA ARG A 231 1.61 -4.89 19.62
C ARG A 231 0.62 -4.08 18.79
N LEU A 232 -0.66 -4.45 18.80
CA LEU A 232 -1.71 -3.64 18.18
C LEU A 232 -1.82 -2.28 18.89
N ALA A 233 -1.74 -2.25 20.22
CA ALA A 233 -1.78 -1.01 20.99
C ALA A 233 -0.58 -0.09 20.65
N GLU A 234 0.63 -0.65 20.45
CA GLU A 234 1.80 0.10 19.96
C GLU A 234 1.58 0.74 18.57
N ILE A 235 0.75 0.12 17.71
CA ILE A 235 0.36 0.64 16.40
C ILE A 235 -0.77 1.70 16.52
N GLY A 236 -1.35 1.85 17.72
CA GLY A 236 -2.47 2.74 18.00
C GLY A 236 -3.84 2.08 17.84
N ILE A 237 -3.92 0.75 17.90
CA ILE A 237 -5.14 -0.03 17.77
C ILE A 237 -5.41 -0.79 19.07
N VAL A 238 -6.49 -0.44 19.76
CA VAL A 238 -6.79 -0.99 21.08
C VAL A 238 -7.99 -1.93 20.97
N ILE A 239 -7.87 -3.15 21.50
CA ILE A 239 -9.00 -4.08 21.63
C ILE A 239 -9.56 -3.95 23.05
N ASP A 240 -10.81 -3.53 23.16
CA ASP A 240 -11.56 -3.41 24.42
C ASP A 240 -12.77 -4.34 24.38
N GLY A 241 -12.65 -5.51 25.03
CA GLY A 241 -13.64 -6.57 24.97
C GLY A 241 -13.90 -7.05 23.53
N ASP A 242 -15.08 -6.71 23.00
CA ASP A 242 -15.50 -7.00 21.62
C ASP A 242 -15.50 -5.75 20.73
N ARG A 243 -14.90 -4.66 21.20
CA ARG A 243 -14.69 -3.42 20.45
C ARG A 243 -13.22 -3.25 20.08
N VAL A 244 -12.99 -2.56 18.99
CA VAL A 244 -11.67 -2.14 18.52
C VAL A 244 -11.72 -0.64 18.27
N HIS A 245 -10.72 0.06 18.80
CA HIS A 245 -10.55 1.50 18.70
C HIS A 245 -9.24 1.82 17.98
N SER A 246 -9.21 2.94 17.26
CA SER A 246 -8.01 3.46 16.61
C SER A 246 -7.70 4.84 17.19
N ASN A 247 -6.69 4.89 18.05
CA ASN A 247 -6.17 6.14 18.61
C ASN A 247 -5.33 6.93 17.59
N HIS A 248 -5.25 6.44 16.35
CA HIS A 248 -4.56 7.11 15.27
C HIS A 248 -5.34 8.36 14.83
N GLN A 249 -4.94 9.54 15.31
CA GLN A 249 -5.22 10.80 14.64
C GLN A 249 -4.38 10.85 13.35
N GLY A 250 -4.81 10.11 12.33
CA GLY A 250 -4.12 10.10 11.04
C GLY A 250 -4.20 11.47 10.38
N THR A 251 -3.06 12.12 10.16
CA THR A 251 -2.99 13.24 9.22
C THR A 251 -3.07 12.65 7.82
N PRO A 252 -4.18 12.81 7.07
CA PRO A 252 -4.20 12.37 5.68
C PRO A 252 -3.27 13.30 4.92
N VAL A 253 -2.23 12.77 4.29
CA VAL A 253 -1.44 13.58 3.36
C VAL A 253 -2.32 13.81 2.14
N ALA A 254 -3.01 14.96 2.15
CA ALA A 254 -3.86 15.39 1.06
C ALA A 254 -3.07 15.37 -0.25
N LYS A 255 -3.69 14.90 -1.33
CA LYS A 255 -3.16 15.03 -2.69
C LYS A 255 -2.71 16.47 -2.90
N ALA A 256 -1.41 16.69 -3.05
CA ALA A 256 -0.91 17.96 -3.56
C ALA A 256 -1.46 18.10 -4.99
N ARG A 257 -2.54 18.86 -5.16
CA ARG A 257 -2.98 19.31 -6.48
C ARG A 257 -1.90 20.27 -6.97
N GLU A 258 -1.21 19.90 -8.04
CA GLU A 258 -0.43 20.89 -8.80
C GLU A 258 -1.38 22.01 -9.24
N PRO A 259 -1.01 23.30 -9.06
CA PRO A 259 -1.83 24.38 -9.55
C PRO A 259 -1.78 24.37 -11.08
N VAL A 260 -2.92 24.10 -11.71
CA VAL A 260 -3.14 24.40 -13.12
C VAL A 260 -2.97 25.90 -13.27
N ALA A 261 -1.83 26.31 -13.84
CA ALA A 261 -1.60 27.67 -14.27
C ALA A 261 -2.68 28.02 -15.30
N LYS A 262 -3.69 28.79 -14.89
CA LYS A 262 -4.56 29.48 -15.83
C LYS A 262 -3.73 30.56 -16.51
N ALA A 263 -3.28 30.30 -17.73
CA ALA A 263 -2.86 31.33 -18.65
C ALA A 263 -4.01 32.33 -18.80
N ARG A 264 -3.81 33.55 -18.32
CA ARG A 264 -4.68 34.69 -18.66
C ARG A 264 -4.29 35.14 -20.06
N GLU A 265 -5.18 34.95 -21.03
CA GLU A 265 -5.11 35.65 -22.29
C GLU A 265 -5.22 37.17 -22.04
N PRO A 266 -4.40 38.02 -22.67
CA PRO A 266 -4.59 39.45 -22.61
C PRO A 266 -5.74 39.86 -23.55
N VAL A 267 -6.79 40.43 -22.97
CA VAL A 267 -7.84 41.14 -23.71
C VAL A 267 -7.23 42.38 -24.36
N ALA A 268 -7.10 42.36 -25.69
CA ALA A 268 -6.75 43.53 -26.48
C ALA A 268 -7.88 44.57 -26.40
N LYS A 269 -7.61 45.72 -25.79
CA LYS A 269 -8.52 46.88 -25.85
C LYS A 269 -8.39 47.55 -27.22
N ALA A 270 -9.41 47.39 -28.05
CA ALA A 270 -9.62 48.21 -29.23
C ALA A 270 -9.87 49.67 -28.82
N ARG A 271 -9.00 50.59 -29.24
CA ARG A 271 -9.27 52.03 -29.24
C ARG A 271 -9.75 52.43 -30.64
N ARG A 272 -11.02 52.82 -30.76
CA ARG A 272 -11.52 53.60 -31.92
C ARG A 272 -11.06 55.05 -31.75
N PRO A 273 -10.54 55.72 -32.78
CA PRO A 273 -10.38 57.17 -32.73
C PRO A 273 -11.73 57.84 -33.02
N VAL A 274 -12.09 58.79 -32.16
CA VAL A 274 -13.19 59.73 -32.37
C VAL A 274 -12.63 60.92 -33.16
N ALA A 275 -13.23 61.17 -34.32
CA ALA A 275 -12.97 62.36 -35.14
C ALA A 275 -13.41 63.62 -34.39
N LYS A 276 -12.66 64.72 -34.58
CA LYS A 276 -13.11 66.07 -34.28
C LYS A 276 -12.74 67.01 -35.43
N ALA A 277 -13.78 67.76 -35.83
CA ALA A 277 -13.83 68.98 -36.63
C ALA A 277 -13.30 68.90 -38.07
#